data_AF-A0A449B4W2-F1
#
_entry.id   AF-A0A449B4W2-F1
#
_cell.length_a   1.000
_cell.length_b   1.000
_cell.length_c   1.000
_cell.angle_alpha   90.00
_cell.angle_beta   90.00
_cell.angle_gamma   90.00
#
_symmetry.space_group_name_H-M   'P 1'
#
loop_
_entity.id
_entity.type
_entity.pdbx_description
1 polymer ?
#
loop_
_entity_poly.entity_id
_entity_poly.type
_entity_poly.pdbx_seq_one_letter_code
_entity_poly.pdbx_strand_id
1 'polypeptide(L)'
;MKKNKIINTFSLISPIAAFTALSCGQIIETPEKIKQDKNFSDSSNVKKVENIWKTIVLSDIYNLNVNYENNAIGFVNLDQEFVKTFNDSSSNLFRDSYEAFKFYANNKIKEDQYYFTNKINEWNKNNVLGKNVINILDPAIVPTADQFKILWNSYETEIREKIQNMLLVKAYFAINDKSKIEKIFKEVNNETFKYASGTEYAKYSLENYFLVKYALEQKFVQLWKRNDTSAFGSDSYFIQGSKEISNIENFNEYFEKASDKDNKLQEWEVITSNGDSEKQLSGYSGFQKDPGSYGLQWNYEELKNSLNDDLYHGVFDPNNGTRLITLDRLATTAVSPYVAKNGNDSEIIVAYINQIVPIGGNDKIMLPKSEFYDKEVSTLKDNEKEEVTVLSFKNTIYKDKLNEISYMFYFKDSTLLDTAINSFAAQGIKIKINEELKPLYDLLKDKSWVQK
;
A
#
# COMPACT_ATOMS: atom_id res chain seq x y z
N MET A 1 26.00 -11.95 -26.17
CA MET A 1 26.16 -12.45 -24.78
C MET A 1 24.79 -12.89 -24.27
N LYS A 2 24.60 -14.18 -24.02
CA LYS A 2 23.30 -14.75 -23.62
C LYS A 2 23.05 -14.39 -22.14
N LYS A 3 22.03 -13.57 -21.86
CA LYS A 3 21.52 -13.34 -20.50
C LYS A 3 20.86 -14.64 -20.02
N ASN A 4 21.44 -15.29 -19.02
CA ASN A 4 20.85 -16.45 -18.37
C ASN A 4 19.54 -16.01 -17.69
N LYS A 5 18.41 -16.54 -18.15
CA LYS A 5 17.14 -16.50 -17.42
C LYS A 5 17.29 -17.44 -16.22
N ILE A 6 17.62 -16.90 -15.06
CA ILE A 6 17.63 -17.66 -13.81
C ILE A 6 16.18 -17.81 -13.36
N ILE A 7 15.63 -19.01 -13.51
CA ILE A 7 14.36 -19.40 -12.88
C ILE A 7 14.73 -19.79 -11.44
N ASN A 8 14.59 -18.85 -10.50
CA ASN A 8 14.87 -19.09 -9.08
C ASN A 8 13.78 -20.00 -8.50
N THR A 9 14.01 -21.30 -8.59
CA THR A 9 13.12 -22.33 -8.03
C THR A 9 13.58 -22.63 -6.61
N PHE A 10 12.78 -22.30 -5.61
CA PHE A 10 13.08 -22.62 -4.22
C PHE A 10 12.45 -23.97 -3.86
N SER A 11 13.28 -24.91 -3.45
CA SER A 11 12.86 -26.21 -2.94
C SER A 11 12.86 -26.18 -1.42
N LEU A 12 11.70 -26.41 -0.81
CA LEU A 12 11.60 -26.60 0.64
C LEU A 12 12.13 -28.00 0.99
N ILE A 13 13.42 -28.09 1.31
CA ILE A 13 13.97 -29.28 1.95
C ILE A 13 13.63 -29.19 3.44
N SER A 14 12.55 -29.86 3.83
CA SER A 14 12.23 -30.06 5.25
C SER A 14 13.30 -30.96 5.88
N PRO A 15 13.93 -30.59 7.02
CA PRO A 15 14.88 -31.45 7.70
C PRO A 15 14.11 -32.42 8.59
N ILE A 16 13.56 -33.50 8.04
CA ILE A 16 13.00 -34.59 8.86
C ILE A 16 13.45 -35.94 8.31
N ALA A 17 14.46 -36.49 8.99
CA ALA A 17 14.92 -37.89 9.05
C ALA A 17 15.18 -38.61 7.72
N ALA A 18 16.47 -38.80 7.42
CA ALA A 18 16.94 -39.82 6.51
C ALA A 18 16.58 -41.22 7.06
N PHE A 19 15.57 -41.86 6.47
CA PHE A 19 15.41 -43.30 6.59
C PHE A 19 15.96 -43.94 5.31
N THR A 20 17.15 -44.51 5.42
CA THR A 20 17.73 -45.35 4.36
C THR A 20 16.96 -46.67 4.25
N ALA A 21 16.43 -46.88 3.04
CA ALA A 21 16.19 -48.14 2.35
C ALA A 21 15.18 -49.15 2.93
N LEU A 22 14.19 -49.52 2.10
CA LEU A 22 14.24 -50.77 1.34
C LEU A 22 13.20 -50.76 0.21
N SER A 23 13.67 -51.16 -0.98
CA SER A 23 12.89 -51.44 -2.18
C SER A 23 11.87 -52.56 -1.90
N CYS A 24 10.58 -52.21 -1.84
CA CYS A 24 9.43 -53.02 -2.25
C CYS A 24 8.18 -52.11 -2.17
N GLY A 25 7.44 -51.98 -3.27
CA GLY A 25 6.33 -51.04 -3.46
C GLY A 25 5.08 -51.31 -2.62
N GLN A 26 5.16 -51.17 -1.30
CA GLN A 26 4.00 -50.93 -0.45
C GLN A 26 4.15 -49.58 0.24
N ILE A 27 3.17 -48.71 0.04
CA ILE A 27 2.99 -47.49 0.83
C ILE A 27 2.59 -47.96 2.23
N ILE A 28 3.56 -48.11 3.13
CA ILE A 28 3.28 -48.51 4.53
C ILE A 28 2.72 -47.29 5.26
N GLU A 29 1.46 -47.37 5.70
CA GLU A 29 0.86 -46.43 6.64
C GLU A 29 1.33 -46.75 8.06
N THR A 30 2.44 -46.14 8.49
CA THR A 30 2.84 -46.18 9.90
C THR A 30 2.04 -45.16 10.71
N PRO A 31 1.83 -45.36 12.02
CA PRO A 31 1.23 -44.35 12.90
C PRO A 31 1.93 -42.99 12.82
N GLU A 32 3.26 -42.98 12.65
CA GLU A 32 4.07 -41.77 12.47
C GLU A 32 3.72 -41.08 11.15
N LYS A 33 3.58 -41.83 10.06
CA LYS A 33 3.16 -41.31 8.77
C LYS A 33 1.74 -40.77 8.83
N ILE A 34 0.79 -41.47 9.45
CA ILE A 34 -0.58 -40.98 9.63
C ILE A 34 -0.60 -39.67 10.43
N LYS A 35 0.20 -39.59 11.50
CA LYS A 35 0.34 -38.36 12.30
C LYS A 35 0.98 -37.23 11.50
N GLN A 36 1.98 -37.53 10.68
CA GLN A 36 2.63 -36.58 9.78
C GLN A 36 1.66 -36.08 8.69
N ASP A 37 0.93 -36.98 8.04
CA ASP A 37 -0.06 -36.67 7.01
C ASP A 37 -1.22 -35.84 7.59
N LYS A 38 -1.68 -36.17 8.81
CA LYS A 38 -2.67 -35.36 9.55
C LYS A 38 -2.14 -33.98 9.90
N ASN A 39 -0.86 -33.87 10.28
CA ASN A 39 -0.26 -32.58 10.54
C ASN A 39 -0.10 -31.77 9.24
N PHE A 40 0.20 -32.41 8.10
CA PHE A 40 0.36 -31.76 6.81
C PHE A 40 -0.95 -31.34 6.16
N SER A 41 -2.06 -32.04 6.44
CA SER A 41 -3.40 -31.68 5.98
C SER A 41 -4.04 -30.51 6.75
N ASP A 42 -3.37 -29.97 7.77
CA ASP A 42 -3.82 -28.79 8.50
C ASP A 42 -3.76 -27.53 7.60
N SER A 43 -4.89 -26.83 7.46
CA SER A 43 -5.01 -25.62 6.64
C SER A 43 -4.11 -24.47 7.11
N SER A 44 -3.70 -24.46 8.39
CA SER A 44 -2.72 -23.50 8.92
C SER A 44 -1.36 -23.61 8.23
N ASN A 45 -1.03 -24.76 7.61
CA ASN A 45 0.20 -24.91 6.85
C ASN A 45 0.22 -24.07 5.57
N VAL A 46 -0.95 -23.76 4.99
CA VAL A 46 -1.03 -22.86 3.83
C VAL A 46 -0.44 -21.50 4.19
N LYS A 47 -0.86 -20.96 5.35
CA LYS A 47 -0.38 -19.67 5.88
C LYS A 47 1.13 -19.72 6.16
N LYS A 48 1.63 -20.81 6.75
CA LYS A 48 3.08 -20.98 7.02
C LYS A 48 3.90 -20.96 5.72
N VAL A 49 3.50 -21.75 4.72
CA VAL A 49 4.22 -21.82 3.44
C VAL A 49 4.11 -20.49 2.68
N GLU A 50 2.97 -19.82 2.74
CA GLU A 50 2.82 -18.48 2.16
C GLU A 50 3.76 -17.45 2.82
N ASN A 51 3.94 -17.51 4.15
CA ASN A 51 4.89 -16.64 4.86
C ASN A 51 6.35 -16.92 4.49
N ILE A 52 6.69 -18.18 4.22
CA ILE A 52 7.98 -18.56 3.63
C ILE A 52 8.14 -17.93 2.25
N TRP A 53 7.12 -18.06 1.39
CA TRP A 53 7.11 -17.45 0.06
C TRP A 53 7.26 -15.93 0.12
N LYS A 54 6.55 -15.24 1.03
CA LYS A 54 6.70 -13.79 1.23
C LYS A 54 8.13 -13.41 1.63
N THR A 55 8.76 -14.21 2.50
CA THR A 55 10.16 -14.00 2.87
C THR A 55 11.09 -14.14 1.67
N ILE A 56 10.83 -15.11 0.77
CA ILE A 56 11.58 -15.26 -0.49
C ILE A 56 11.42 -14.02 -1.39
N VAL A 57 10.18 -13.58 -1.62
CA VAL A 57 9.89 -12.41 -2.45
C VAL A 57 10.56 -11.15 -1.90
N LEU A 58 10.41 -10.90 -0.60
CA LEU A 58 11.03 -9.73 0.03
C LEU A 58 12.56 -9.82 0.02
N SER A 59 13.13 -11.01 0.18
CA SER A 59 14.58 -11.19 0.07
C SER A 59 15.12 -10.83 -1.32
N ASP A 60 14.36 -11.16 -2.38
CA ASP A 60 14.69 -10.74 -3.76
C ASP A 60 14.59 -9.22 -3.92
N ILE A 61 13.51 -8.61 -3.41
CA ILE A 61 13.30 -7.15 -3.44
C ILE A 61 14.44 -6.38 -2.75
N TYR A 62 14.86 -6.85 -1.58
CA TYR A 62 15.94 -6.23 -0.81
C TYR A 62 17.34 -6.72 -1.23
N ASN A 63 17.45 -7.51 -2.31
CA ASN A 63 18.71 -8.04 -2.85
C ASN A 63 19.58 -8.74 -1.80
N LEU A 64 18.97 -9.60 -0.97
CA LEU A 64 19.72 -10.33 0.06
C LEU A 64 20.61 -11.39 -0.59
N ASN A 65 21.92 -11.28 -0.36
CA ASN A 65 22.91 -12.23 -0.85
C ASN A 65 22.86 -13.51 -0.03
N VAL A 66 22.20 -14.54 -0.55
CA VAL A 66 22.29 -15.89 0.00
C VAL A 66 23.33 -16.66 -0.79
N ASN A 67 24.34 -17.22 -0.12
CA ASN A 67 25.31 -18.10 -0.77
C ASN A 67 24.60 -19.35 -1.31
N TYR A 68 24.55 -19.46 -2.63
CA TYR A 68 23.94 -20.56 -3.36
C TYR A 68 24.91 -21.74 -3.43
N GLU A 69 25.03 -22.52 -2.36
CA GLU A 69 25.70 -23.81 -2.48
C GLU A 69 24.72 -24.82 -3.14
N ASN A 70 25.12 -25.36 -4.30
CA ASN A 70 24.47 -26.47 -5.01
C ASN A 70 23.05 -26.23 -5.55
N ASN A 71 22.70 -25.02 -6.02
CA ASN A 71 21.41 -24.70 -6.65
C ASN A 71 20.16 -24.99 -5.79
N ALA A 72 20.32 -25.19 -4.48
CA ALA A 72 19.23 -25.35 -3.53
C ALA A 72 19.46 -24.44 -2.33
N ILE A 73 18.64 -23.39 -2.19
CA ILE A 73 18.56 -22.67 -0.93
C ILE A 73 17.75 -23.53 0.03
N GLY A 74 18.39 -24.04 1.07
CA GLY A 74 17.66 -24.42 2.26
C GLY A 74 17.03 -23.16 2.85
N PHE A 75 15.69 -23.12 2.94
CA PHE A 75 14.95 -21.97 3.49
C PHE A 75 15.54 -21.44 4.82
N VAL A 76 16.11 -22.33 5.62
CA VAL A 76 16.79 -22.00 6.89
C VAL A 76 17.89 -20.94 6.71
N ASN A 77 18.74 -21.04 5.68
CA ASN A 77 19.84 -20.09 5.46
C ASN A 77 19.31 -18.72 5.00
N LEU A 78 18.26 -18.72 4.18
CA LEU A 78 17.60 -17.50 3.72
C LEU A 78 16.93 -16.78 4.88
N ASP A 79 16.18 -17.49 5.72
CA ASP A 79 15.50 -16.90 6.88
C ASP A 79 16.51 -16.31 7.87
N GLN A 80 17.64 -16.99 8.09
CA GLN A 80 18.72 -16.46 8.94
C GLN A 80 19.29 -15.14 8.40
N GLU A 81 19.61 -15.05 7.10
CA GLU A 81 20.13 -13.80 6.53
C GLU A 81 19.06 -12.70 6.50
N PHE A 82 17.79 -13.06 6.25
CA PHE A 82 16.67 -12.14 6.29
C PHE A 82 16.47 -11.55 7.69
N VAL A 83 16.47 -12.39 8.73
CA VAL A 83 16.38 -11.99 10.14
C VAL A 83 17.59 -11.16 10.56
N LYS A 84 18.80 -11.57 10.16
CA LYS A 84 20.04 -10.82 10.45
C LYS A 84 19.99 -9.43 9.82
N THR A 85 19.59 -9.33 8.55
CA THR A 85 19.46 -8.04 7.85
C THR A 85 18.39 -7.17 8.50
N PHE A 86 17.25 -7.74 8.88
CA PHE A 86 16.21 -7.01 9.62
C PHE A 86 16.73 -6.47 10.96
N ASN A 87 17.57 -7.21 11.68
CA ASN A 87 18.07 -6.77 12.98
C ASN A 87 19.12 -5.65 12.88
N ASP A 88 19.72 -5.43 11.71
CA ASP A 88 20.56 -4.27 11.41
C ASP A 88 19.69 -3.02 11.16
N SER A 89 19.74 -2.07 12.09
CA SER A 89 18.97 -0.82 12.01
C SER A 89 19.32 0.07 10.82
N SER A 90 20.48 -0.12 10.20
CA SER A 90 20.89 0.63 9.01
C SER A 90 20.35 0.05 7.71
N SER A 91 19.83 -1.18 7.73
CA SER A 91 19.34 -1.86 6.54
C SER A 91 18.04 -1.24 6.01
N ASN A 92 17.87 -1.26 4.69
CA ASN A 92 16.62 -0.82 4.06
C ASN A 92 15.44 -1.70 4.49
N LEU A 93 15.68 -3.01 4.67
CA LEU A 93 14.65 -3.93 5.18
C LEU A 93 14.14 -3.49 6.56
N PHE A 94 15.02 -3.13 7.49
CA PHE A 94 14.61 -2.64 8.80
C PHE A 94 13.86 -1.31 8.70
N ARG A 95 14.42 -0.34 7.97
CA ARG A 95 13.85 1.01 7.84
C ARG A 95 12.43 0.96 7.28
N ASP A 96 12.24 0.24 6.19
CA ASP A 96 10.93 0.07 5.55
C ASP A 96 9.97 -0.75 6.43
N SER A 97 10.47 -1.80 7.10
CA SER A 97 9.66 -2.59 8.04
C SER A 97 9.18 -1.75 9.22
N TYR A 98 10.04 -0.89 9.75
CA TYR A 98 9.70 -0.03 10.88
C TYR A 98 8.75 1.10 10.48
N GLU A 99 8.90 1.64 9.27
CA GLU A 99 7.93 2.60 8.71
C GLU A 99 6.54 1.96 8.56
N ALA A 100 6.45 0.79 7.92
CA ALA A 100 5.21 0.02 7.83
C ALA A 100 4.66 -0.33 9.22
N PHE A 101 5.51 -0.67 10.19
CA PHE A 101 5.11 -0.95 11.55
C PHE A 101 4.50 0.26 12.26
N LYS A 102 5.12 1.45 12.13
CA LYS A 102 4.53 2.67 12.69
C LYS A 102 3.14 2.92 12.11
N PHE A 103 2.95 2.73 10.80
CA PHE A 103 1.64 2.89 10.18
C PHE A 103 0.63 1.86 10.71
N TYR A 104 1.01 0.58 10.74
CA TYR A 104 0.19 -0.50 11.33
C TYR A 104 -0.19 -0.23 12.79
N ALA A 105 0.79 0.14 13.59
CA ALA A 105 0.63 0.35 15.02
C ALA A 105 -0.32 1.52 15.29
N ASN A 106 -0.11 2.64 14.59
CA ASN A 106 -0.98 3.79 14.72
C ASN A 106 -2.42 3.50 14.23
N ASN A 107 -2.59 2.76 13.14
CA ASN A 107 -3.92 2.35 12.70
C ASN A 107 -4.63 1.51 13.78
N LYS A 108 -3.90 0.57 14.42
CA LYS A 108 -4.46 -0.24 15.51
C LYS A 108 -4.78 0.58 16.76
N ILE A 109 -3.96 1.56 17.10
CA ILE A 109 -4.21 2.48 18.22
C ILE A 109 -5.42 3.39 17.95
N LYS A 110 -5.61 3.83 16.70
CA LYS A 110 -6.79 4.60 16.29
C LYS A 110 -8.09 3.80 16.43
N GLU A 111 -8.04 2.49 16.15
CA GLU A 111 -9.16 1.56 16.36
C GLU A 111 -9.37 1.24 17.86
N ASP A 112 -8.29 1.02 18.60
CA ASP A 112 -8.28 0.72 20.03
C ASP A 112 -7.00 1.25 20.69
N GLN A 113 -7.13 2.33 21.48
CA GLN A 113 -6.00 2.95 22.17
C GLN A 113 -5.25 1.99 23.12
N TYR A 114 -5.88 0.91 23.59
CA TYR A 114 -5.27 -0.07 24.48
C TYR A 114 -4.67 -1.28 23.74
N TYR A 115 -4.70 -1.30 22.40
CA TYR A 115 -4.35 -2.46 21.58
C TYR A 115 -3.00 -3.08 21.98
N PHE A 116 -1.92 -2.30 22.01
CA PHE A 116 -0.59 -2.83 22.34
C PHE A 116 -0.42 -3.16 23.82
N THR A 117 -0.98 -2.37 24.73
CA THR A 117 -0.97 -2.69 26.16
C THR A 117 -1.61 -4.05 26.42
N ASN A 118 -2.77 -4.30 25.82
CA ASN A 118 -3.49 -5.58 25.93
C ASN A 118 -2.70 -6.72 25.30
N LYS A 119 -2.20 -6.54 24.06
CA LYS A 119 -1.47 -7.58 23.33
C LYS A 119 -0.15 -7.95 23.98
N ILE A 120 0.61 -6.98 24.47
CA ILE A 120 1.89 -7.23 25.13
C ILE A 120 1.67 -7.95 26.46
N ASN A 121 0.66 -7.57 27.24
CA ASN A 121 0.30 -8.29 28.46
C ASN A 121 -0.11 -9.74 28.17
N GLU A 122 -0.89 -9.96 27.11
CA GLU A 122 -1.24 -11.30 26.61
C GLU A 122 0.02 -12.11 26.24
N TRP A 123 0.92 -11.54 25.43
CA TRP A 123 2.14 -12.20 24.98
C TRP A 123 3.13 -12.48 26.12
N ASN A 124 3.27 -11.57 27.08
CA ASN A 124 4.08 -11.79 28.29
C ASN A 124 3.50 -12.93 29.14
N LYS A 125 2.18 -12.91 29.40
CA LYS A 125 1.50 -13.94 30.20
C LYS A 125 1.63 -15.34 29.58
N ASN A 126 1.59 -15.40 28.26
CA ASN A 126 1.69 -16.66 27.51
C ASN A 126 3.15 -17.03 27.16
N ASN A 127 4.15 -16.30 27.67
CA ASN A 127 5.57 -16.51 27.40
C ASN A 127 5.95 -16.49 25.90
N VAL A 128 5.20 -15.76 25.07
CA VAL A 128 5.43 -15.61 23.63
C VAL A 128 6.72 -14.83 23.34
N LEU A 129 7.07 -13.87 24.20
CA LEU A 129 8.29 -13.06 24.05
C LEU A 129 9.53 -13.69 24.70
N GLY A 130 9.37 -14.86 25.32
CA GLY A 130 10.44 -15.55 26.04
C GLY A 130 11.08 -14.67 27.12
N LYS A 131 12.42 -14.53 27.05
CA LYS A 131 13.19 -13.70 28.02
C LYS A 131 13.07 -12.19 27.76
N ASN A 132 12.53 -11.78 26.62
CA ASN A 132 12.45 -10.38 26.21
C ASN A 132 11.13 -9.77 26.68
N VAL A 133 11.04 -9.42 27.96
CA VAL A 133 9.83 -8.81 28.51
C VAL A 133 9.72 -7.38 28.00
N ILE A 134 8.59 -7.08 27.34
CA ILE A 134 8.24 -5.72 26.94
C ILE A 134 7.24 -5.17 27.95
N ASN A 135 7.48 -3.97 28.47
CA ASN A 135 6.52 -3.24 29.29
C ASN A 135 6.07 -2.00 28.54
N ILE A 136 4.76 -1.90 28.27
CA ILE A 136 4.12 -0.66 27.80
C ILE A 136 3.07 -0.31 28.85
N LEU A 137 3.31 0.80 29.55
CA LEU A 137 2.45 1.26 30.64
C LEU A 137 1.38 2.24 30.16
N ASP A 138 1.69 3.01 29.11
CA ASP A 138 0.83 4.07 28.63
C ASP A 138 0.00 3.60 27.41
N PRO A 139 -1.33 3.79 27.44
CA PRO A 139 -2.19 3.59 26.28
C PRO A 139 -1.79 4.53 25.13
N ALA A 140 -2.16 4.15 23.92
CA ALA A 140 -1.93 4.89 22.68
C ALA A 140 -0.45 5.13 22.30
N ILE A 141 0.50 4.43 22.93
CA ILE A 141 1.91 4.48 22.55
C ILE A 141 2.24 3.42 21.50
N VAL A 142 2.85 3.85 20.40
CA VAL A 142 3.47 2.97 19.40
C VAL A 142 4.75 2.36 20.01
N PRO A 143 4.94 1.02 19.94
CA PRO A 143 6.16 0.40 20.43
C PRO A 143 7.43 1.00 19.79
N THR A 144 8.50 1.12 20.59
CA THR A 144 9.78 1.66 20.13
C THR A 144 10.44 0.75 19.09
N ALA A 145 11.47 1.24 18.39
CA ALA A 145 12.23 0.45 17.43
C ALA A 145 12.78 -0.88 18.02
N ASP A 146 13.28 -0.85 19.25
CA ASP A 146 13.81 -2.06 19.91
C ASP A 146 12.70 -3.03 20.32
N GLN A 147 11.58 -2.50 20.82
CA GLN A 147 10.39 -3.31 21.10
C GLN A 147 9.85 -3.95 19.83
N PHE A 148 9.82 -3.20 18.72
CA PHE A 148 9.43 -3.71 17.42
C PHE A 148 10.33 -4.86 16.96
N LYS A 149 11.65 -4.78 17.14
CA LYS A 149 12.54 -5.92 16.80
C LYS A 149 12.18 -7.17 17.59
N ILE A 150 11.89 -7.04 18.89
CA ILE A 150 11.46 -8.18 19.72
C ILE A 150 10.17 -8.76 19.17
N LEU A 151 9.15 -7.92 18.97
CA LEU A 151 7.85 -8.34 18.46
C LEU A 151 7.96 -9.03 17.09
N TRP A 152 8.72 -8.44 16.17
CA TRP A 152 8.90 -8.96 14.83
C TRP A 152 9.63 -10.31 14.81
N ASN A 153 10.65 -10.50 15.65
CA ASN A 153 11.37 -11.77 15.73
C ASN A 153 10.56 -12.90 16.41
N SER A 154 9.54 -12.56 17.21
CA SER A 154 8.61 -13.51 17.80
C SER A 154 7.46 -13.84 16.84
N TYR A 155 7.57 -14.97 16.12
CA TYR A 155 6.61 -15.40 15.09
C TYR A 155 5.15 -15.46 15.58
N GLU A 156 4.93 -15.86 16.83
CA GLU A 156 3.61 -16.02 17.44
C GLU A 156 2.89 -14.68 17.70
N THR A 157 3.59 -13.55 17.61
CA THR A 157 2.95 -12.22 17.65
C THR A 157 2.24 -11.86 16.35
N GLU A 158 2.56 -12.57 15.26
CA GLU A 158 2.14 -12.29 13.88
C GLU A 158 2.58 -10.91 13.34
N ILE A 159 3.32 -10.10 14.11
CA ILE A 159 3.71 -8.75 13.69
C ILE A 159 4.56 -8.81 12.42
N ARG A 160 5.54 -9.72 12.34
CA ARG A 160 6.33 -9.92 11.12
C ARG A 160 5.46 -10.17 9.89
N GLU A 161 4.45 -11.03 10.00
CA GLU A 161 3.55 -11.31 8.88
C GLU A 161 2.77 -10.06 8.44
N LYS A 162 2.19 -9.31 9.39
CA LYS A 162 1.44 -8.09 9.07
C LYS A 162 2.32 -7.08 8.33
N ILE A 163 3.56 -6.91 8.78
CA ILE A 163 4.51 -6.00 8.15
C ILE A 163 4.95 -6.53 6.78
N GLN A 164 5.24 -7.82 6.64
CA GLN A 164 5.57 -8.41 5.34
C GLN A 164 4.44 -8.25 4.31
N ASN A 165 3.18 -8.37 4.71
CA ASN A 165 2.04 -8.11 3.83
C ASN A 165 2.02 -6.67 3.31
N MET A 166 2.24 -5.70 4.19
CA MET A 166 2.32 -4.28 3.82
C MET A 166 3.50 -4.01 2.87
N LEU A 167 4.67 -4.57 3.16
CA LEU A 167 5.84 -4.45 2.31
C LEU A 167 5.64 -5.07 0.93
N LEU A 168 4.91 -6.19 0.85
CA LEU A 168 4.60 -6.83 -0.43
C LEU A 168 3.72 -5.94 -1.31
N VAL A 169 2.68 -5.30 -0.73
CA VAL A 169 1.83 -4.36 -1.48
C VAL A 169 2.59 -3.11 -1.89
N LYS A 170 3.41 -2.54 -1.00
CA LYS A 170 4.34 -1.45 -1.34
C LYS A 170 5.23 -1.84 -2.53
N ALA A 171 5.84 -3.03 -2.47
CA ALA A 171 6.73 -3.49 -3.52
C ALA A 171 6.02 -3.72 -4.86
N TYR A 172 4.78 -4.21 -4.84
CA TYR A 172 3.94 -4.33 -6.04
C TYR A 172 3.70 -2.96 -6.69
N PHE A 173 3.35 -1.96 -5.89
CA PHE A 173 3.15 -0.60 -6.38
C PHE A 173 4.43 0.05 -6.92
N ALA A 174 5.59 -0.34 -6.39
CA ALA A 174 6.90 0.14 -6.83
C ALA A 174 7.45 -0.54 -8.11
N ILE A 175 6.75 -1.53 -8.69
CA ILE A 175 7.20 -2.17 -9.94
C ILE A 175 7.21 -1.14 -11.07
N ASN A 176 8.39 -0.92 -11.66
CA ASN A 176 8.62 0.07 -12.72
C ASN A 176 9.25 -0.50 -14.00
N ASP A 177 9.62 -1.79 -14.02
CA ASP A 177 10.22 -2.44 -15.18
C ASP A 177 9.12 -2.88 -16.17
N LYS A 178 9.21 -2.41 -17.42
CA LYS A 178 8.26 -2.73 -18.50
C LYS A 178 8.05 -4.23 -18.67
N SER A 179 9.13 -5.03 -18.65
CA SER A 179 9.05 -6.47 -18.87
C SER A 179 8.36 -7.21 -17.71
N LYS A 180 8.54 -6.73 -16.47
CA LYS A 180 7.83 -7.24 -15.30
C LYS A 180 6.34 -6.91 -15.39
N ILE A 181 5.99 -5.68 -15.76
CA ILE A 181 4.60 -5.22 -15.94
C ILE A 181 3.91 -6.03 -17.04
N GLU A 182 4.55 -6.18 -18.22
CA GLU A 182 4.05 -7.00 -19.33
C GLU A 182 3.73 -8.42 -18.90
N LYS A 183 4.63 -9.04 -18.12
CA LYS A 183 4.44 -10.40 -17.62
C LYS A 183 3.25 -10.49 -16.67
N ILE A 184 3.04 -9.50 -15.80
CA ILE A 184 1.88 -9.45 -14.90
C ILE A 184 0.58 -9.34 -15.70
N PHE A 185 0.48 -8.40 -16.64
CA PHE A 185 -0.72 -8.26 -17.48
C PHE A 185 -1.03 -9.54 -18.26
N LYS A 186 -0.01 -10.19 -18.82
CA LYS A 186 -0.18 -11.44 -19.57
C LYS A 186 -0.67 -12.59 -18.69
N GLU A 187 -0.01 -12.82 -17.55
CA GLU A 187 -0.25 -14.02 -16.73
C GLU A 187 -1.41 -13.86 -15.74
N VAL A 188 -1.68 -12.63 -15.27
CA VAL A 188 -2.75 -12.34 -14.29
C VAL A 188 -4.03 -11.87 -14.99
N ASN A 189 -3.92 -10.96 -15.97
CA ASN A 189 -5.09 -10.33 -16.60
C ASN A 189 -5.44 -10.96 -17.95
N ASN A 190 -4.61 -11.87 -18.48
CA ASN A 190 -4.73 -12.41 -19.83
C ASN A 190 -4.77 -11.31 -20.91
N GLU A 191 -4.00 -10.23 -20.69
CA GLU A 191 -3.95 -9.06 -21.56
C GLU A 191 -2.57 -8.87 -22.18
N THR A 192 -2.53 -8.30 -23.39
CA THR A 192 -1.26 -7.86 -24.00
C THR A 192 -1.01 -6.41 -23.63
N PHE A 193 0.01 -6.17 -22.82
CA PHE A 193 0.41 -4.82 -22.42
C PHE A 193 1.08 -4.09 -23.59
N LYS A 194 0.39 -3.12 -24.19
CA LYS A 194 0.88 -2.34 -25.33
C LYS A 194 1.27 -0.94 -24.90
N TYR A 195 2.50 -0.77 -24.41
CA TYR A 195 2.99 0.54 -23.97
C TYR A 195 3.48 1.38 -25.16
N ALA A 196 2.54 2.03 -25.85
CA ALA A 196 2.73 2.78 -27.08
C ALA A 196 1.77 3.98 -27.16
N SER A 197 2.09 4.98 -27.99
CA SER A 197 1.25 6.16 -28.17
C SER A 197 -0.19 5.79 -28.56
N GLY A 198 -1.15 6.49 -27.98
CA GLY A 198 -2.58 6.31 -28.23
C GLY A 198 -3.21 5.08 -27.56
N THR A 199 -2.48 4.33 -26.72
CA THR A 199 -3.05 3.20 -25.97
C THR A 199 -3.43 3.59 -24.54
N GLU A 200 -4.36 2.81 -23.95
CA GLU A 200 -4.78 2.96 -22.54
C GLU A 200 -3.61 2.78 -21.56
N TYR A 201 -2.63 1.95 -21.90
CA TYR A 201 -1.46 1.67 -21.04
C TYR A 201 -0.50 2.85 -21.01
N ALA A 202 -0.37 3.60 -22.10
CA ALA A 202 0.47 4.79 -22.19
C ALA A 202 -0.15 6.05 -21.56
N LYS A 203 -1.23 5.91 -20.78
CA LYS A 203 -1.77 7.00 -19.94
C LYS A 203 -0.97 7.19 -18.65
N TYR A 204 -0.22 6.16 -18.23
CA TYR A 204 0.46 6.11 -16.94
C TYR A 204 1.96 5.97 -17.12
N SER A 205 2.74 6.63 -16.27
CA SER A 205 4.19 6.41 -16.20
C SER A 205 4.50 4.96 -15.82
N LEU A 206 5.60 4.41 -16.34
CA LEU A 206 6.11 3.12 -15.86
C LEU A 206 6.55 3.23 -14.40
N GLU A 207 7.06 4.39 -13.98
CA GLU A 207 7.43 4.62 -12.58
C GLU A 207 6.18 4.58 -11.69
N ASN A 208 6.14 3.60 -10.79
CA ASN A 208 4.99 3.28 -9.94
C ASN A 208 3.69 3.05 -10.75
N TYR A 209 3.78 2.38 -11.91
CA TYR A 209 2.67 2.19 -12.85
C TYR A 209 1.38 1.72 -12.17
N PHE A 210 1.47 0.68 -11.33
CA PHE A 210 0.31 0.13 -10.64
C PHE A 210 -0.26 1.10 -9.61
N LEU A 211 0.57 1.91 -8.94
CA LEU A 211 0.09 2.91 -7.98
C LEU A 211 -0.66 4.03 -8.68
N VAL A 212 -0.09 4.56 -9.78
CA VAL A 212 -0.69 5.62 -10.60
C VAL A 212 -2.05 5.18 -11.12
N LYS A 213 -2.11 3.99 -11.72
CA LYS A 213 -3.35 3.40 -12.23
C LYS A 213 -4.35 3.20 -11.09
N TYR A 214 -3.93 2.61 -9.98
CA TYR A 214 -4.80 2.29 -8.85
C TYR A 214 -5.40 3.55 -8.19
N ALA A 215 -4.60 4.60 -7.99
CA ALA A 215 -5.08 5.85 -7.39
C ALA A 215 -6.25 6.47 -8.19
N LEU A 216 -6.15 6.46 -9.53
CA LEU A 216 -7.20 6.97 -10.41
C LEU A 216 -8.45 6.09 -10.43
N GLU A 217 -8.28 4.78 -10.50
CA GLU A 217 -9.40 3.84 -10.54
C GLU A 217 -10.20 3.85 -9.24
N GLN A 218 -9.53 3.96 -8.10
CA GLN A 218 -10.18 3.90 -6.79
C GLN A 218 -10.70 5.24 -6.28
N LYS A 219 -10.20 6.37 -6.81
CA LYS A 219 -10.68 7.72 -6.47
C LYS A 219 -10.61 8.05 -4.98
N PHE A 220 -9.43 7.86 -4.38
CA PHE A 220 -9.23 8.16 -2.96
C PHE A 220 -8.95 9.64 -2.70
N VAL A 221 -9.54 10.15 -1.62
CA VAL A 221 -9.23 11.46 -1.08
C VAL A 221 -8.87 11.35 0.39
N GLN A 222 -8.06 12.28 0.87
CA GLN A 222 -7.94 12.60 2.27
C GLN A 222 -8.84 13.81 2.57
N LEU A 223 -9.71 13.67 3.58
CA LEU A 223 -10.85 14.57 3.76
C LEU A 223 -10.90 15.16 5.17
N TRP A 224 -11.11 16.47 5.22
CA TRP A 224 -11.58 17.20 6.39
C TRP A 224 -12.96 17.71 6.04
N LYS A 225 -13.95 17.41 6.87
CA LYS A 225 -15.31 17.87 6.65
C LYS A 225 -16.01 18.06 7.96
N ARG A 226 -16.94 19.00 7.96
CA ARG A 226 -17.91 19.14 9.03
C ARG A 226 -19.05 18.15 8.81
N ASN A 227 -19.28 17.26 9.77
CA ASN A 227 -20.34 16.26 9.67
C ASN A 227 -21.73 16.80 10.01
N ASP A 228 -21.80 17.81 10.88
CA ASP A 228 -23.05 18.46 11.27
C ASP A 228 -23.47 19.52 10.24
N THR A 229 -24.38 19.14 9.32
CA THR A 229 -24.99 20.05 8.32
C THR A 229 -26.26 20.73 8.83
N SER A 230 -26.51 20.71 10.15
CA SER A 230 -27.74 21.23 10.74
C SER A 230 -28.02 22.65 10.24
N ALA A 231 -29.26 22.84 9.76
CA ALA A 231 -29.75 24.12 9.28
C ALA A 231 -29.63 25.13 10.42
N PHE A 232 -28.65 25.98 10.28
CA PHE A 232 -28.52 27.16 11.07
C PHE A 232 -29.68 28.08 10.69
N GLY A 233 -30.62 28.32 11.61
CA GLY A 233 -31.71 29.28 11.37
C GLY A 233 -31.15 30.62 10.89
N SER A 234 -31.96 31.42 10.19
CA SER A 234 -31.58 32.67 9.51
C SER A 234 -30.67 33.63 10.29
N ASP A 235 -30.72 33.59 11.63
CA ASP A 235 -29.91 34.43 12.53
C ASP A 235 -28.45 33.99 12.64
N SER A 236 -28.13 32.76 12.28
CA SER A 236 -26.79 32.19 12.48
C SER A 236 -25.74 32.78 11.52
N TYR A 237 -26.18 33.28 10.37
CA TYR A 237 -25.36 34.08 9.45
C TYR A 237 -24.81 35.35 10.13
N PHE A 238 -25.50 35.85 11.16
CA PHE A 238 -25.08 37.02 11.94
C PHE A 238 -24.33 36.65 13.25
N ILE A 239 -24.34 35.37 13.65
CA ILE A 239 -23.78 34.91 14.94
C ILE A 239 -22.36 34.35 14.79
N GLN A 240 -21.96 33.88 13.60
CA GLN A 240 -20.58 33.43 13.34
C GLN A 240 -19.68 34.61 12.95
N GLY A 241 -18.46 34.64 13.51
CA GLY A 241 -17.50 35.75 13.36
C GLY A 241 -16.95 35.92 11.95
N SER A 242 -16.83 34.83 11.18
CA SER A 242 -16.38 34.85 9.78
C SER A 242 -17.46 34.37 8.81
N LYS A 243 -17.70 35.17 7.75
CA LYS A 243 -18.64 34.85 6.66
C LYS A 243 -18.00 34.02 5.54
N GLU A 244 -16.68 33.98 5.53
CA GLU A 244 -15.86 33.39 4.48
C GLU A 244 -14.63 32.74 5.13
N ILE A 245 -14.11 31.71 4.48
CA ILE A 245 -12.88 31.04 4.86
C ILE A 245 -11.74 31.73 4.12
N SER A 246 -10.95 32.54 4.84
CA SER A 246 -9.79 33.26 4.29
C SER A 246 -8.44 32.77 4.84
N ASN A 247 -8.46 31.87 5.82
CA ASN A 247 -7.29 31.25 6.45
C ASN A 247 -7.71 30.01 7.27
N ILE A 248 -6.73 29.36 7.90
CA ILE A 248 -6.93 28.16 8.76
C ILE A 248 -7.79 28.47 9.99
N GLU A 249 -7.65 29.65 10.60
CA GLU A 249 -8.42 30.04 11.78
C GLU A 249 -9.92 30.12 11.43
N ASN A 250 -10.28 30.83 10.36
CA ASN A 250 -11.66 30.90 9.89
C ASN A 250 -12.20 29.52 9.49
N PHE A 251 -11.38 28.65 8.88
CA PHE A 251 -11.80 27.28 8.60
C PHE A 251 -12.18 26.55 9.89
N ASN A 252 -11.35 26.66 10.94
CA ASN A 252 -11.56 25.99 12.22
C ASN A 252 -12.71 26.57 13.06
N GLU A 253 -13.07 27.85 12.89
CA GLU A 253 -14.23 28.48 13.55
C GLU A 253 -15.53 27.70 13.27
N TYR A 254 -15.68 27.13 12.07
CA TYR A 254 -16.85 26.35 11.70
C TYR A 254 -16.97 25.01 12.46
N PHE A 255 -15.92 24.58 13.15
CA PHE A 255 -15.87 23.35 13.93
C PHE A 255 -15.97 23.57 15.44
N GLU A 256 -15.95 24.82 15.95
CA GLU A 256 -15.82 25.08 17.39
C GLU A 256 -16.86 24.40 18.29
N LYS A 257 -18.06 24.17 17.75
CA LYS A 257 -19.19 23.52 18.42
C LYS A 257 -19.54 22.16 17.80
N ALA A 258 -18.78 21.71 16.82
CA ALA A 258 -19.00 20.46 16.13
C ALA A 258 -18.30 19.31 16.86
N SER A 259 -18.87 18.11 16.77
CA SER A 259 -18.33 16.91 17.44
C SER A 259 -16.95 16.48 16.90
N ASP A 260 -16.58 16.95 15.72
CA ASP A 260 -15.36 16.64 14.99
C ASP A 260 -14.26 17.70 15.12
N LYS A 261 -14.43 18.68 16.03
CA LYS A 261 -13.43 19.73 16.32
C LYS A 261 -12.03 19.19 16.60
N ASP A 262 -11.95 18.19 17.47
CA ASP A 262 -10.68 17.64 17.96
C ASP A 262 -10.12 16.55 17.03
N ASN A 263 -10.86 16.20 15.97
CA ASN A 263 -10.39 15.28 14.95
C ASN A 263 -9.37 16.00 14.07
N LYS A 264 -8.08 15.73 14.32
CA LYS A 264 -6.96 16.29 13.58
C LYS A 264 -6.17 15.21 12.87
N LEU A 265 -5.54 15.62 11.77
CA LEU A 265 -4.59 14.79 11.05
C LEU A 265 -3.44 14.40 11.98
N GLN A 266 -3.12 13.11 12.02
CA GLN A 266 -2.00 12.58 12.79
C GLN A 266 -0.75 12.50 11.91
N GLU A 267 0.44 12.53 12.53
CA GLU A 267 1.73 12.56 11.81
C GLU A 267 1.88 11.40 10.80
N TRP A 268 1.43 10.20 11.15
CA TRP A 268 1.51 9.02 10.29
C TRP A 268 0.49 9.02 9.13
N GLU A 269 -0.51 9.90 9.17
CA GLU A 269 -1.50 10.08 8.11
C GLU A 269 -1.11 11.22 7.15
N VAL A 270 0.00 11.92 7.39
CA VAL A 270 0.52 12.98 6.52
C VAL A 270 1.06 12.37 5.23
N ILE A 271 0.36 12.63 4.12
CA ILE A 271 0.73 12.15 2.78
C ILE A 271 1.13 13.28 1.82
N THR A 272 1.14 14.53 2.27
CA THR A 272 1.47 15.70 1.44
C THR A 272 2.71 16.43 1.96
N SER A 273 3.31 17.26 1.11
CA SER A 273 4.31 18.26 1.52
C SER A 273 3.73 19.40 2.39
N ASN A 274 2.41 19.54 2.46
CA ASN A 274 1.69 20.58 3.21
C ASN A 274 1.28 20.13 4.62
N GLY A 275 1.76 18.96 5.05
CA GLY A 275 1.33 18.29 6.28
C GLY A 275 1.34 19.16 7.54
N ASP A 276 2.28 20.09 7.68
CA ASP A 276 2.34 20.97 8.87
C ASP A 276 1.16 21.95 8.96
N SER A 277 0.67 22.43 7.82
CA SER A 277 -0.54 23.25 7.76
C SER A 277 -1.80 22.39 7.91
N GLU A 278 -1.82 21.23 7.27
CA GLU A 278 -2.97 20.30 7.30
C GLU A 278 -3.23 19.70 8.69
N LYS A 279 -2.18 19.49 9.49
CA LYS A 279 -2.27 19.09 10.91
C LYS A 279 -3.00 20.12 11.78
N GLN A 280 -3.11 21.38 11.34
CA GLN A 280 -3.81 22.44 12.08
C GLN A 280 -5.32 22.45 11.82
N LEU A 281 -5.78 21.82 10.75
CA LEU A 281 -7.19 21.78 10.37
C LEU A 281 -7.98 20.81 11.27
N SER A 282 -9.15 21.27 11.72
CA SER A 282 -10.17 20.47 12.42
C SER A 282 -11.04 19.67 11.44
N GLY A 283 -11.79 18.70 11.96
CA GLY A 283 -12.75 17.94 11.14
C GLY A 283 -12.14 16.83 10.30
N TYR A 284 -10.92 16.39 10.61
CA TYR A 284 -10.26 15.33 9.85
C TYR A 284 -11.08 14.03 9.90
N SER A 285 -11.55 13.61 8.72
CA SER A 285 -12.42 12.45 8.54
C SER A 285 -11.69 11.22 7.99
N GLY A 286 -10.38 11.33 7.73
CA GLY A 286 -9.58 10.25 7.19
C GLY A 286 -9.63 10.13 5.67
N PHE A 287 -9.19 8.96 5.19
CA PHE A 287 -9.21 8.62 3.78
C PHE A 287 -10.56 8.03 3.37
N GLN A 288 -11.15 8.58 2.32
CA GLN A 288 -12.43 8.17 1.75
C GLN A 288 -12.27 7.76 0.28
N LYS A 289 -12.88 6.63 -0.08
CA LYS A 289 -12.98 6.16 -1.45
C LYS A 289 -14.21 6.77 -2.12
N ASP A 290 -14.07 7.22 -3.35
CA ASP A 290 -15.15 7.74 -4.21
C ASP A 290 -16.09 8.72 -3.48
N PRO A 291 -15.60 9.93 -3.12
CA PRO A 291 -16.33 10.82 -2.23
C PRO A 291 -17.60 11.42 -2.86
N GLY A 292 -17.80 11.31 -4.18
CA GLY A 292 -19.06 11.55 -4.92
C GLY A 292 -19.58 13.00 -4.96
N SER A 293 -19.57 13.72 -3.84
CA SER A 293 -20.28 14.99 -3.63
C SER A 293 -19.49 16.24 -4.04
N TYR A 294 -18.21 16.11 -4.40
CA TYR A 294 -17.29 17.26 -4.58
C TYR A 294 -16.88 17.52 -6.03
N GLY A 295 -17.47 16.81 -7.01
CA GLY A 295 -17.22 17.07 -8.44
C GLY A 295 -15.76 16.92 -8.90
N LEU A 296 -14.96 16.14 -8.17
CA LEU A 296 -13.51 16.02 -8.38
C LEU A 296 -13.16 15.36 -9.73
N GLN A 297 -11.98 15.73 -10.25
CA GLN A 297 -11.49 15.36 -11.59
C GLN A 297 -10.63 14.10 -11.56
N TRP A 298 -11.05 13.03 -12.24
CA TRP A 298 -10.37 11.73 -12.19
C TRP A 298 -9.94 11.18 -13.55
N ASN A 299 -10.26 11.88 -14.64
CA ASN A 299 -9.99 11.38 -15.97
C ASN A 299 -8.66 11.90 -16.53
N TYR A 300 -8.07 11.09 -17.40
CA TYR A 300 -6.77 11.39 -18.02
C TYR A 300 -6.76 12.72 -18.81
N GLU A 301 -7.85 13.06 -19.50
CA GLU A 301 -7.90 14.26 -20.34
C GLU A 301 -7.83 15.56 -19.52
N GLU A 302 -8.41 15.57 -18.33
CA GLU A 302 -8.31 16.66 -17.36
C GLU A 302 -6.93 16.72 -16.71
N LEU A 303 -6.41 15.57 -16.27
CA LEU A 303 -5.18 15.50 -15.47
C LEU A 303 -3.89 15.68 -16.29
N LYS A 304 -3.89 15.31 -17.58
CA LYS A 304 -2.68 15.34 -18.42
C LYS A 304 -2.15 16.75 -18.68
N ASN A 305 -3.02 17.76 -18.62
CA ASN A 305 -2.64 19.16 -18.86
C ASN A 305 -2.31 19.91 -17.56
N SER A 306 -2.47 19.25 -16.40
CA SER A 306 -2.20 19.87 -15.12
C SER A 306 -0.70 19.89 -14.85
N LEU A 307 -0.16 21.10 -14.68
CA LEU A 307 1.27 21.35 -14.50
C LEU A 307 1.69 21.31 -13.03
N ASN A 308 0.75 21.58 -12.13
CA ASN A 308 0.88 21.52 -10.68
C ASN A 308 -0.43 20.99 -10.07
N ASP A 309 -0.41 20.60 -8.81
CA ASP A 309 -1.56 20.00 -8.14
C ASP A 309 -2.35 20.95 -7.25
N ASP A 310 -2.14 22.27 -7.40
CA ASP A 310 -2.90 23.34 -6.72
C ASP A 310 -4.42 23.26 -6.96
N LEU A 311 -4.86 22.51 -7.99
CA LEU A 311 -6.27 22.28 -8.30
C LEU A 311 -6.84 21.05 -7.57
N TYR A 312 -5.98 20.20 -7.01
CA TYR A 312 -6.33 18.88 -6.46
C TYR A 312 -6.18 18.83 -4.94
N HIS A 313 -5.86 19.97 -4.30
CA HIS A 313 -5.94 20.10 -2.87
C HIS A 313 -6.42 21.48 -2.45
N GLY A 314 -7.13 21.58 -1.32
CA GLY A 314 -7.60 22.86 -0.81
C GLY A 314 -8.96 22.83 -0.14
N VAL A 315 -9.39 23.99 0.34
CA VAL A 315 -10.74 24.24 0.82
C VAL A 315 -11.70 24.17 -0.37
N PHE A 316 -12.74 23.36 -0.25
CA PHE A 316 -13.76 23.19 -1.27
C PHE A 316 -14.68 24.42 -1.34
N ASP A 317 -14.87 24.96 -2.54
CA ASP A 317 -15.83 26.02 -2.84
C ASP A 317 -17.17 25.42 -3.32
N PRO A 318 -18.17 25.30 -2.44
CA PRO A 318 -19.41 24.63 -2.78
C PRO A 318 -20.28 25.42 -3.78
N ASN A 319 -19.99 26.70 -3.99
CA ASN A 319 -20.69 27.54 -4.96
C ASN A 319 -20.08 27.42 -6.38
N ASN A 320 -18.88 26.84 -6.52
CA ASN A 320 -18.21 26.60 -7.80
C ASN A 320 -18.06 25.10 -8.14
N GLY A 321 -18.59 24.21 -7.30
CA GLY A 321 -18.86 22.79 -7.59
C GLY A 321 -17.65 21.85 -7.72
N THR A 322 -16.49 22.33 -8.15
CA THR A 322 -15.26 21.52 -8.36
C THR A 322 -13.98 22.20 -7.88
N ARG A 323 -14.09 23.47 -7.46
CA ARG A 323 -12.94 24.32 -7.19
C ARG A 323 -12.40 24.07 -5.78
N LEU A 324 -11.11 23.80 -5.69
CA LEU A 324 -10.34 23.73 -4.45
C LEU A 324 -9.42 24.95 -4.36
N ILE A 325 -9.36 25.58 -3.18
CA ILE A 325 -8.47 26.70 -2.90
C ILE A 325 -7.42 26.28 -1.87
N THR A 326 -6.16 26.24 -2.28
CA THR A 326 -5.02 25.93 -1.42
C THR A 326 -4.90 26.91 -0.25
N LEU A 327 -4.33 26.46 0.87
CA LEU A 327 -4.28 27.24 2.11
C LEU A 327 -3.53 28.57 1.95
N ASP A 328 -2.48 28.60 1.14
CA ASP A 328 -1.67 29.78 0.83
C ASP A 328 -2.45 30.82 -0.02
N ARG A 329 -3.46 30.39 -0.77
CA ARG A 329 -4.27 31.25 -1.63
C ARG A 329 -5.52 31.81 -0.97
N LEU A 330 -5.95 31.24 0.17
CA LEU A 330 -7.17 31.65 0.87
C LEU A 330 -7.21 33.15 1.21
N ALA A 331 -6.07 33.74 1.56
CA ALA A 331 -6.00 35.17 1.89
C ALA A 331 -6.38 36.09 0.72
N THR A 332 -6.22 35.61 -0.52
CA THR A 332 -6.55 36.38 -1.74
C THR A 332 -7.82 35.88 -2.42
N THR A 333 -8.27 34.69 -2.07
CA THR A 333 -9.41 33.99 -2.68
C THR A 333 -10.22 33.32 -1.57
N ALA A 334 -10.98 34.13 -0.83
CA ALA A 334 -11.81 33.62 0.26
C ALA A 334 -12.95 32.73 -0.29
N VAL A 335 -13.32 31.71 0.47
CA VAL A 335 -14.37 30.75 0.10
C VAL A 335 -15.61 30.97 0.95
N SER A 336 -16.78 31.08 0.32
CA SER A 336 -18.05 31.10 1.04
C SER A 336 -18.57 29.67 1.23
N PRO A 337 -18.73 29.16 2.46
CA PRO A 337 -19.23 27.81 2.70
C PRO A 337 -20.76 27.71 2.63
N TYR A 338 -21.48 28.81 2.45
CA TYR A 338 -22.94 28.84 2.44
C TYR A 338 -23.48 28.50 1.05
N VAL A 339 -24.36 27.52 1.00
CA VAL A 339 -25.09 27.08 -0.20
C VAL A 339 -26.57 27.38 -0.01
N ALA A 340 -27.17 28.09 -0.96
CA ALA A 340 -28.60 28.36 -0.95
C ALA A 340 -29.38 27.05 -1.16
N LYS A 341 -30.31 26.72 -0.25
CA LYS A 341 -31.35 25.72 -0.48
C LYS A 341 -32.63 26.39 -0.96
N ASN A 342 -33.55 25.62 -1.55
CA ASN A 342 -34.86 26.12 -1.96
C ASN A 342 -35.57 26.78 -0.75
N GLY A 343 -35.71 28.12 -0.74
CA GLY A 343 -36.28 28.89 0.36
C GLY A 343 -35.31 29.97 0.90
N ASN A 344 -35.47 30.35 2.17
CA ASN A 344 -34.55 31.24 2.90
C ASN A 344 -33.48 30.47 3.68
N ASP A 345 -33.42 29.15 3.55
CA ASP A 345 -32.50 28.30 4.28
C ASP A 345 -31.18 28.15 3.53
N SER A 346 -30.06 28.24 4.25
CA SER A 346 -28.72 27.96 3.72
C SER A 346 -28.14 26.74 4.42
N GLU A 347 -27.44 25.90 3.66
CA GLU A 347 -26.61 24.83 4.21
C GLU A 347 -25.16 25.31 4.25
N ILE A 348 -24.44 24.94 5.32
CA ILE A 348 -23.02 25.21 5.43
C ILE A 348 -22.26 23.95 5.04
N ILE A 349 -21.47 24.05 3.98
CA ILE A 349 -20.57 22.99 3.51
C ILE A 349 -19.14 23.47 3.74
N VAL A 350 -18.47 22.90 4.75
CA VAL A 350 -17.06 23.13 5.02
C VAL A 350 -16.30 21.84 4.77
N ALA A 351 -15.41 21.86 3.79
CA ALA A 351 -14.51 20.76 3.52
C ALA A 351 -13.13 21.25 3.08
N TYR A 352 -12.08 20.55 3.48
CA TYR A 352 -10.76 20.61 2.88
C TYR A 352 -10.45 19.22 2.31
N ILE A 353 -9.98 19.18 1.07
CA ILE A 353 -9.83 17.94 0.31
C ILE A 353 -8.41 17.87 -0.21
N ASN A 354 -7.80 16.70 -0.05
CA ASN A 354 -6.58 16.29 -0.70
C ASN A 354 -6.93 15.16 -1.65
N GLN A 355 -7.01 15.47 -2.94
CA GLN A 355 -7.32 14.49 -3.97
C GLN A 355 -6.06 13.74 -4.40
N ILE A 356 -6.00 12.45 -4.08
CA ILE A 356 -4.81 11.62 -4.32
C ILE A 356 -4.79 11.22 -5.80
N VAL A 357 -4.29 12.11 -6.65
CA VAL A 357 -4.19 11.90 -8.10
C VAL A 357 -2.80 12.13 -8.65
N PRO A 358 -2.36 11.30 -9.61
CA PRO A 358 -1.22 11.62 -10.47
C PRO A 358 -1.61 12.69 -11.51
N ILE A 359 -0.63 13.48 -11.94
CA ILE A 359 -0.82 14.55 -12.94
C ILE A 359 0.17 14.39 -14.08
N GLY A 360 -0.10 15.02 -15.23
CA GLY A 360 0.82 14.98 -16.38
C GLY A 360 2.14 15.72 -16.11
N GLY A 361 2.05 16.90 -15.49
CA GLY A 361 3.20 17.78 -15.31
C GLY A 361 3.83 18.20 -16.65
N ASN A 362 5.11 18.60 -16.61
CA ASN A 362 5.85 19.04 -17.80
C ASN A 362 6.60 17.90 -18.52
N ASP A 363 6.64 16.71 -17.94
CA ASP A 363 7.44 15.60 -18.45
C ASP A 363 6.70 14.90 -19.59
N LYS A 364 7.26 14.98 -20.80
CA LYS A 364 6.85 14.16 -21.94
C LYS A 364 7.83 13.00 -22.10
N ILE A 365 7.32 11.83 -22.43
CA ILE A 365 8.12 10.66 -22.74
C ILE A 365 7.98 10.30 -24.22
N MET A 366 9.08 9.82 -24.80
CA MET A 366 9.09 9.34 -26.17
C MET A 366 8.64 7.88 -26.19
N LEU A 367 7.52 7.61 -26.86
CA LEU A 367 6.94 6.27 -26.97
C LEU A 367 6.90 5.79 -28.42
N PRO A 368 6.90 4.46 -28.65
CA PRO A 368 6.66 3.93 -29.99
C PRO A 368 5.22 4.29 -30.41
N LYS A 369 4.99 4.48 -31.71
CA LYS A 369 3.61 4.45 -32.22
C LYS A 369 3.02 3.06 -32.06
N SER A 370 1.69 2.97 -32.01
CA SER A 370 0.95 1.74 -31.69
C SER A 370 1.34 0.54 -32.57
N GLU A 371 1.62 0.77 -33.86
CA GLU A 371 2.08 -0.24 -34.81
C GLU A 371 3.51 -0.78 -34.55
N PHE A 372 4.27 -0.14 -33.67
CA PHE A 372 5.65 -0.50 -33.30
C PHE A 372 5.81 -0.81 -31.80
N TYR A 373 4.72 -1.12 -31.09
CA TYR A 373 4.72 -1.29 -29.61
C TYR A 373 5.69 -2.38 -29.09
N ASP A 374 6.03 -3.35 -29.93
CA ASP A 374 6.89 -4.49 -29.66
C ASP A 374 8.39 -4.19 -29.84
N LYS A 375 8.73 -3.01 -30.34
CA LYS A 375 10.12 -2.58 -30.57
C LYS A 375 10.61 -1.69 -29.43
N GLU A 376 11.91 -1.84 -29.12
CA GLU A 376 12.60 -0.96 -28.19
C GLU A 376 12.69 0.46 -28.76
N VAL A 377 12.31 1.47 -27.96
CA VAL A 377 12.28 2.89 -28.37
C VAL A 377 13.63 3.36 -28.91
N SER A 378 14.72 2.85 -28.33
CA SER A 378 16.09 3.17 -28.76
C SER A 378 16.46 2.68 -30.17
N THR A 379 15.68 1.76 -30.74
CA THR A 379 15.92 1.17 -32.07
C THR A 379 15.00 1.75 -33.16
N LEU A 380 14.07 2.63 -32.78
CA LEU A 380 13.09 3.23 -33.68
C LEU A 380 13.59 4.51 -34.35
N LYS A 381 13.11 4.75 -35.57
CA LYS A 381 13.30 6.01 -36.28
C LYS A 381 12.39 7.10 -35.70
N ASP A 382 12.72 8.36 -35.94
CA ASP A 382 11.96 9.50 -35.41
C ASP A 382 10.49 9.53 -35.87
N ASN A 383 10.19 9.03 -37.07
CA ASN A 383 8.83 8.93 -37.58
C ASN A 383 8.00 7.77 -37.00
N GLU A 384 8.64 6.86 -36.25
CA GLU A 384 8.05 5.66 -35.62
C GLU A 384 7.77 5.87 -34.12
N LYS A 385 8.10 7.05 -33.60
CA LYS A 385 7.92 7.45 -32.20
C LYS A 385 7.11 8.74 -32.07
N GLU A 386 6.58 9.00 -30.88
CA GLU A 386 5.77 10.17 -30.55
C GLU A 386 5.99 10.61 -29.09
N GLU A 387 5.96 11.93 -28.85
CA GLU A 387 5.96 12.46 -27.50
C GLU A 387 4.58 12.33 -26.87
N VAL A 388 4.52 11.69 -25.71
CA VAL A 388 3.28 11.45 -24.97
C VAL A 388 3.44 11.99 -23.55
N THR A 389 2.44 12.72 -23.08
CA THR A 389 2.33 13.08 -21.66
C THR A 389 1.73 11.90 -20.89
N VAL A 390 2.36 11.50 -19.79
CA VAL A 390 1.86 10.41 -18.94
C VAL A 390 1.60 10.92 -17.53
N LEU A 391 0.61 10.33 -16.86
CA LEU A 391 0.33 10.68 -15.48
C LEU A 391 1.37 10.08 -14.54
N SER A 392 1.84 10.88 -13.59
CA SER A 392 2.77 10.47 -12.55
C SER A 392 2.55 11.27 -11.26
N PHE A 393 3.09 10.76 -10.14
CA PHE A 393 3.15 11.52 -8.89
C PHE A 393 4.38 12.42 -8.77
N LYS A 394 5.27 12.46 -9.78
CA LYS A 394 6.57 13.15 -9.67
C LYS A 394 6.45 14.66 -9.43
N ASN A 395 5.40 15.28 -9.98
CA ASN A 395 5.14 16.72 -9.91
C ASN A 395 3.99 17.06 -8.94
N THR A 396 3.72 16.20 -7.95
CA THR A 396 2.67 16.43 -6.94
C THR A 396 3.26 16.58 -5.53
N ILE A 397 2.44 17.07 -4.60
CA ILE A 397 2.70 17.11 -3.15
C ILE A 397 2.85 15.71 -2.54
N TYR A 398 2.54 14.65 -3.30
CA TYR A 398 2.60 13.25 -2.87
C TYR A 398 3.92 12.54 -3.21
N LYS A 399 4.79 13.15 -4.03
CA LYS A 399 5.97 12.48 -4.63
C LYS A 399 6.89 11.78 -3.62
N ASP A 400 7.04 12.35 -2.43
CA ASP A 400 7.92 11.85 -1.36
C ASP A 400 7.16 10.97 -0.34
N LYS A 401 5.89 10.67 -0.62
CA LYS A 401 4.93 10.02 0.29
C LYS A 401 4.23 8.79 -0.28
N LEU A 402 4.81 8.20 -1.33
CA LEU A 402 4.23 7.04 -2.02
C LEU A 402 4.20 5.77 -1.15
N ASN A 403 5.10 5.65 -0.18
CA ASN A 403 5.09 4.55 0.79
C ASN A 403 3.86 4.64 1.69
N GLU A 404 3.62 5.81 2.28
CA GLU A 404 2.48 6.07 3.15
C GLU A 404 1.16 5.89 2.40
N ILE A 405 1.08 6.35 1.15
CA ILE A 405 -0.08 6.11 0.28
C ILE A 405 -0.28 4.62 0.02
N SER A 406 0.79 3.87 -0.25
CA SER A 406 0.73 2.42 -0.48
C SER A 406 0.19 1.68 0.75
N TYR A 407 0.65 2.04 1.94
CA TYR A 407 0.18 1.46 3.20
C TYR A 407 -1.27 1.83 3.48
N MET A 408 -1.67 3.08 3.21
CA MET A 408 -3.05 3.51 3.33
C MET A 408 -3.98 2.69 2.43
N PHE A 409 -3.61 2.50 1.15
CA PHE A 409 -4.39 1.67 0.23
C PHE A 409 -4.52 0.23 0.72
N TYR A 410 -3.44 -0.36 1.27
CA TYR A 410 -3.49 -1.69 1.87
C TYR A 410 -4.56 -1.83 2.96
N PHE A 411 -4.71 -0.82 3.83
CA PHE A 411 -5.73 -0.86 4.89
C PHE A 411 -7.16 -0.63 4.37
N LYS A 412 -7.31 0.02 3.21
CA LYS A 412 -8.62 0.35 2.63
C LYS A 412 -9.13 -0.69 1.63
N ASP A 413 -8.25 -1.57 1.13
CA ASP A 413 -8.60 -2.60 0.16
C ASP A 413 -7.89 -3.91 0.48
N SER A 414 -8.65 -4.86 1.04
CA SER A 414 -8.16 -6.18 1.38
C SER A 414 -7.72 -7.02 0.17
N THR A 415 -8.14 -6.67 -1.05
CA THR A 415 -7.82 -7.42 -2.28
C THR A 415 -6.42 -7.11 -2.81
N LEU A 416 -5.78 -6.03 -2.34
CA LEU A 416 -4.44 -5.64 -2.78
C LEU A 416 -3.37 -6.66 -2.43
N LEU A 417 -3.50 -7.33 -1.29
CA LEU A 417 -2.54 -8.37 -0.90
C LEU A 417 -2.54 -9.52 -1.91
N ASP A 418 -3.73 -10.04 -2.25
CA ASP A 418 -3.86 -11.12 -3.24
C ASP A 418 -3.39 -10.68 -4.62
N THR A 419 -3.66 -9.42 -5.00
CA THR A 419 -3.16 -8.82 -6.24
C THR A 419 -1.62 -8.79 -6.27
N ALA A 420 -1.00 -8.36 -5.18
CA ALA A 420 0.46 -8.36 -5.06
C ALA A 420 1.02 -9.78 -5.10
N ILE A 421 0.41 -10.73 -4.38
CA ILE A 421 0.81 -12.15 -4.36
C ILE A 421 0.80 -12.71 -5.78
N ASN A 422 -0.31 -12.54 -6.50
CA ASN A 422 -0.46 -13.04 -7.87
C ASN A 422 0.52 -12.37 -8.84
N SER A 423 0.82 -11.09 -8.65
CA SER A 423 1.77 -10.34 -9.49
C SER A 423 3.20 -10.83 -9.32
N PHE A 424 3.67 -11.12 -8.11
CA PHE A 424 5.01 -11.69 -7.89
C PHE A 424 5.09 -13.16 -8.33
N ALA A 425 4.02 -13.94 -8.16
CA ALA A 425 3.93 -15.28 -8.68
C ALA A 425 4.00 -15.32 -10.22
N ALA A 426 3.32 -14.39 -10.90
CA ALA A 426 3.40 -14.18 -12.34
C ALA A 426 4.82 -13.80 -12.79
N GLN A 427 5.54 -13.01 -11.98
CA GLN A 427 6.94 -12.70 -12.24
C GLN A 427 7.86 -13.94 -12.15
N GLY A 428 7.38 -15.05 -11.60
CA GLY A 428 8.06 -16.34 -11.60
C GLY A 428 8.66 -16.72 -10.25
N ILE A 429 8.42 -15.93 -9.20
CA ILE A 429 8.80 -16.30 -7.83
C ILE A 429 7.81 -17.36 -7.35
N LYS A 430 8.18 -18.63 -7.45
CA LYS A 430 7.34 -19.77 -7.08
C LYS A 430 8.07 -20.76 -6.19
N ILE A 431 7.34 -21.43 -5.31
CA ILE A 431 7.85 -22.55 -4.51
C ILE A 431 7.48 -23.86 -5.19
N LYS A 432 8.41 -24.80 -5.21
CA LYS A 432 8.13 -26.20 -5.55
C LYS A 432 7.91 -27.01 -4.28
N ILE A 433 6.76 -27.68 -4.21
CA ILE A 433 6.40 -28.60 -3.12
C ILE A 433 6.73 -30.03 -3.57
N ASN A 434 7.27 -30.85 -2.66
CA ASN A 434 7.48 -32.26 -2.95
C ASN A 434 6.12 -32.97 -3.07
N GLU A 435 5.82 -33.52 -4.24
CA GLU A 435 4.57 -34.26 -4.53
C GLU A 435 4.39 -35.49 -3.64
N GLU A 436 5.48 -36.04 -3.10
CA GLU A 436 5.42 -37.15 -2.13
C GLU A 436 4.75 -36.73 -0.81
N LEU A 437 4.73 -35.43 -0.48
CA LEU A 437 3.98 -34.87 0.63
C LEU A 437 2.52 -34.57 0.21
N LYS A 438 1.83 -35.60 -0.27
CA LYS A 438 0.53 -35.49 -0.93
C LYS A 438 -0.51 -34.62 -0.18
N PRO A 439 -0.70 -34.76 1.15
CA PRO A 439 -1.67 -33.92 1.87
C PRO A 439 -1.34 -32.42 1.80
N LEU A 440 -0.05 -32.05 1.89
CA LEU A 440 0.38 -30.65 1.79
C LEU A 440 0.34 -30.17 0.32
N TYR A 441 0.75 -31.01 -0.62
CA TYR A 441 0.68 -30.71 -2.05
C TYR A 441 -0.77 -30.43 -2.48
N ASP A 442 -1.72 -31.28 -2.08
CA ASP A 442 -3.14 -31.11 -2.44
C ASP A 442 -3.75 -29.82 -1.89
N LEU A 443 -3.28 -29.32 -0.74
CA LEU A 443 -3.70 -28.02 -0.20
C LEU A 443 -3.13 -26.81 -0.98
N LEU A 444 -1.99 -27.00 -1.64
CA LEU A 444 -1.15 -25.92 -2.17
C LEU A 444 -1.13 -25.83 -3.69
N LYS A 445 -1.36 -26.93 -4.42
CA LYS A 445 -1.19 -27.04 -5.89
C LYS A 445 -1.94 -25.99 -6.72
N ASP A 446 -3.03 -25.46 -6.18
CA ASP A 446 -3.87 -24.46 -6.86
C ASP A 446 -3.50 -23.01 -6.50
N LYS A 447 -2.53 -22.80 -5.59
CA LYS A 447 -2.03 -21.47 -5.25
C LYS A 447 -1.15 -20.94 -6.38
N SER A 448 -1.33 -19.67 -6.76
CA SER A 448 -0.61 -19.03 -7.87
C SER A 448 0.91 -19.05 -7.72
N TRP A 449 1.38 -18.98 -6.48
CA TRP A 449 2.79 -19.00 -6.07
C TRP A 449 3.40 -20.40 -5.94
N VAL A 450 2.65 -21.45 -6.25
CA VAL A 450 3.15 -22.83 -6.30
C VAL A 450 3.48 -23.20 -7.74
N GLN A 451 4.66 -23.79 -7.93
CA GLN A 451 5.03 -24.38 -9.20
C GLN A 451 4.27 -25.70 -9.38
N LYS A 452 3.50 -25.76 -10.47
CA LYS A 452 2.81 -26.96 -10.93
C LYS A 452 3.77 -27.94 -11.59
#